data_AF-A0A6I9QI51-F1
#
_entry.id   AF-A0A6I9QI51-F1
#
_cell.length_a   1.000
_cell.length_b   1.000
_cell.length_c   1.000
_cell.angle_alpha   90.00
_cell.angle_beta   90.00
_cell.angle_gamma   90.00
#
_symmetry.space_group_name_H-M   'P 1'
#
loop_
_entity.id
_entity.type
_entity.pdbx_description
1 polymer ?
#
loop_
_entity_poly.entity_id
_entity_poly.type
_entity_poly.pdbx_seq_one_letter_code
_entity_poly.pdbx_strand_id
1 'polypeptide(L)'
;MLYHHCSWKAKSSPVAPINIPTQPRNPASIPAPKTSGVTEVVEMKKASSLHTLFLFFLTSFAFLVKSQSDSCSSKLSVSHLIPFNTSSLRCFSAWSSQDFILRYENAGSNVWSYVLSAPDTGSYISIGFSGDGSMVGSSAMAGWITSSGPGIVKRYYLGGTSSKRCPPDQGSLDPVQGKSVITSQGSRLYLAFQLNSAQPPQRLIYAVGPQNNLPSSDGYLPRHKTMASGSINLSGAGGGESGENEDGGGATGDVVEGGVSGFDLKKQHAILVMLGWGVLMPIGMMMARYFKQFDPFWFYSHISIQGIGFLLGVAGIILGFKLGDDEGEGDIDTHKNLGIFILVFGCLQVMAFLARPGKDAKVRRYWNWYHYWVGRAAIACAVGNIFYGLDLAGEDRSWSIGYGIFLGVWGFICLVLEVRSWMDR
;
A
#
# COMPACT_ATOMS: atom_id res chain seq x y z
N MET A 1 -34.57 37.57 1.18
CA MET A 1 -35.39 38.06 0.05
C MET A 1 -34.95 39.49 -0.22
N LEU A 2 -34.21 39.73 -1.31
CA LEU A 2 -34.09 41.03 -2.00
C LEU A 2 -33.13 40.82 -3.19
N TYR A 3 -33.74 40.43 -4.30
CA TYR A 3 -33.17 40.48 -5.64
C TYR A 3 -33.20 41.94 -6.11
N HIS A 4 -32.10 42.45 -6.66
CA HIS A 4 -32.13 43.60 -7.56
C HIS A 4 -31.25 43.32 -8.77
N HIS A 5 -31.90 42.87 -9.84
CA HIS A 5 -31.42 43.00 -11.21
C HIS A 5 -31.77 44.39 -11.72
N CYS A 6 -30.84 45.11 -12.35
CA CYS A 6 -31.21 46.07 -13.38
C CYS A 6 -30.07 46.34 -14.39
N SER A 7 -30.25 45.70 -15.56
CA SER A 7 -30.19 46.24 -16.93
C SER A 7 -29.07 47.20 -17.38
N TRP A 8 -28.40 46.74 -18.43
CA TRP A 8 -27.48 47.46 -19.30
C TRP A 8 -28.23 48.39 -20.27
N LYS A 9 -27.76 49.63 -20.43
CA LYS A 9 -28.10 50.51 -21.57
C LYS A 9 -26.82 50.98 -22.25
N ALA A 10 -26.63 50.54 -23.49
CA ALA A 10 -25.57 51.00 -24.38
C ALA A 10 -25.88 52.42 -24.89
N LYS A 11 -24.86 53.29 -24.92
CA LYS A 11 -24.92 54.61 -25.56
C LYS A 11 -23.93 54.61 -26.73
N SER A 12 -24.45 54.81 -27.93
CA SER A 12 -23.71 55.02 -29.17
C SER A 12 -23.19 56.45 -29.26
N SER A 13 -21.91 56.63 -29.60
CA SER A 13 -21.29 57.92 -29.93
C SER A 13 -21.09 58.05 -31.45
N PRO A 14 -21.23 59.26 -32.03
CA PRO A 14 -21.10 59.47 -33.47
C PRO A 14 -19.64 59.62 -33.93
N VAL A 15 -19.40 59.19 -35.17
CA VAL A 15 -18.13 59.17 -35.91
C VAL A 15 -17.81 60.56 -36.49
N ALA A 16 -16.56 61.01 -36.36
CA ALA A 16 -16.00 62.17 -37.06
C ALA A 16 -15.08 61.72 -38.22
N PRO A 17 -15.02 62.44 -39.35
CA PRO A 17 -14.27 62.02 -40.54
C PRO A 17 -12.76 62.28 -40.44
N ILE A 18 -11.97 61.32 -40.93
CA ILE A 18 -10.50 61.36 -40.98
C ILE A 18 -10.06 62.00 -42.30
N ASN A 19 -9.24 63.06 -42.20
CA ASN A 19 -8.51 63.67 -43.31
C ASN A 19 -7.19 62.90 -43.55
N ILE A 20 -6.93 62.47 -44.79
CA ILE A 20 -5.69 61.77 -45.18
C ILE A 20 -4.76 62.74 -45.90
N PRO A 21 -3.53 62.99 -45.40
CA PRO A 21 -2.45 63.53 -46.22
C PRO A 21 -1.58 62.40 -46.76
N THR A 22 -1.34 62.42 -48.07
CA THR A 22 -0.40 61.56 -48.79
C THR A 22 1.04 62.02 -48.54
N GLN A 23 1.91 61.09 -48.13
CA GLN A 23 3.38 61.25 -48.13
C GLN A 23 4.02 60.02 -48.81
N PRO A 24 5.13 60.19 -49.56
CA PRO A 24 5.68 59.17 -50.44
C PRO A 24 6.52 58.14 -49.70
N ARG A 25 6.53 56.93 -50.26
CA ARG A 25 7.10 55.70 -49.73
C ARG A 25 8.61 55.65 -50.04
N ASN A 26 9.47 55.68 -49.01
CA ASN A 26 10.87 55.25 -49.12
C ASN A 26 10.97 53.77 -48.73
N PRO A 27 11.73 52.93 -49.45
CA PRO A 27 11.88 51.51 -49.11
C PRO A 27 12.79 51.33 -47.90
N ALA A 28 12.24 50.73 -46.84
CA ALA A 28 12.96 50.32 -45.65
C ALA A 28 13.94 49.16 -45.97
N SER A 29 15.18 49.32 -45.53
CA SER A 29 16.14 48.23 -45.37
C SER A 29 15.61 47.20 -44.37
N ILE A 30 15.51 45.94 -44.80
CA ILE A 30 15.17 44.78 -43.98
C ILE A 30 16.31 44.56 -42.95
N PRO A 31 16.05 44.59 -41.64
CA PRO A 31 17.02 44.07 -40.68
C PRO A 31 16.95 42.54 -40.65
N ALA A 32 18.11 41.89 -40.74
CA ALA A 32 18.27 40.45 -40.66
C ALA A 32 17.61 39.86 -39.39
N PRO A 33 17.07 38.62 -39.45
CA PRO A 33 16.40 38.00 -38.31
C PRO A 33 17.38 37.78 -37.17
N LYS A 34 17.09 38.35 -36.01
CA LYS A 34 17.78 38.07 -34.75
C LYS A 34 17.61 36.59 -34.40
N THR A 35 18.69 36.03 -33.85
CA THR A 35 18.87 34.68 -33.32
C THR A 35 17.88 34.32 -32.19
N SER A 36 16.58 34.20 -32.49
CA SER A 36 15.56 33.72 -31.53
C SER A 36 15.42 32.19 -31.54
N GLY A 37 15.71 31.54 -32.67
CA GLY A 37 15.48 30.10 -32.82
C GLY A 37 16.43 29.20 -32.03
N VAL A 38 17.68 29.63 -31.75
CA VAL A 38 18.64 28.81 -31.00
C VAL A 38 18.28 28.75 -29.52
N THR A 39 17.89 29.88 -28.93
CA THR A 39 17.44 29.97 -27.53
C THR A 39 16.14 29.21 -27.31
N GLU A 40 15.18 29.32 -28.24
CA GLU A 40 13.89 28.61 -28.15
C GLU A 40 14.06 27.08 -28.25
N VAL A 41 14.93 26.61 -29.16
CA VAL A 41 15.24 25.18 -29.31
C VAL A 41 16.02 24.61 -28.11
N VAL A 42 16.90 25.40 -27.48
CA VAL A 42 17.63 25.00 -26.27
C VAL A 42 16.70 24.93 -25.06
N GLU A 43 15.81 25.92 -24.87
CA GLU A 43 14.78 25.93 -23.84
C GLU A 43 13.83 24.72 -23.98
N MET A 44 13.37 24.43 -25.20
CA MET A 44 12.53 23.26 -25.48
C MET A 44 13.23 21.93 -25.17
N LYS A 45 14.52 21.79 -25.51
CA LYS A 45 15.30 20.58 -25.19
C LYS A 45 15.54 20.42 -23.68
N LYS A 46 15.78 21.51 -22.94
CA LYS A 46 15.92 21.50 -21.47
C LYS A 46 14.62 21.10 -20.78
N ALA A 47 13.49 21.68 -21.20
CA ALA A 47 12.17 21.34 -20.68
C ALA A 47 11.77 19.88 -20.98
N SER A 48 12.13 19.37 -22.16
CA SER A 48 11.93 17.98 -22.57
C SER A 48 12.72 17.00 -21.68
N SER A 49 14.00 17.25 -21.44
CA SER A 49 14.84 16.36 -20.60
C SER A 49 14.38 16.28 -19.15
N LEU A 50 13.90 17.40 -18.57
CA LEU A 50 13.36 17.45 -17.21
C LEU A 50 12.00 16.75 -17.11
N HIS A 51 11.13 16.90 -18.11
CA HIS A 51 9.85 16.18 -18.19
C HIS A 51 10.05 14.66 -18.33
N THR A 52 11.01 14.23 -19.16
CA THR A 52 11.32 12.79 -19.31
C THR A 52 11.85 12.18 -18.01
N LEU A 53 12.68 12.90 -17.26
CA LEU A 53 13.19 12.44 -15.96
C LEU A 53 12.08 12.33 -14.91
N PHE A 54 11.14 13.29 -14.89
CA PHE A 54 9.99 13.31 -13.99
C PHE A 54 8.97 12.21 -14.32
N LEU A 55 8.66 11.99 -15.61
CA LEU A 55 7.79 10.91 -16.07
C LEU A 55 8.40 9.54 -15.80
N PHE A 56 9.72 9.38 -16.00
CA PHE A 56 10.44 8.16 -15.66
C PHE A 56 10.40 7.87 -14.15
N PHE A 57 10.48 8.91 -13.31
CA PHE A 57 10.35 8.78 -11.86
C PHE A 57 8.94 8.34 -11.44
N LEU A 58 7.89 8.97 -11.99
CA LEU A 58 6.49 8.58 -11.75
C LEU A 58 6.19 7.14 -12.20
N THR A 59 6.74 6.69 -13.34
CA THR A 59 6.52 5.33 -13.83
C THR A 59 7.33 4.29 -13.07
N SER A 60 8.57 4.60 -12.65
CA SER A 60 9.39 3.68 -11.85
C SER A 60 8.78 3.34 -10.48
N PHE A 61 7.96 4.22 -9.90
CA PHE A 61 7.17 3.90 -8.69
C PHE A 61 6.04 2.90 -8.98
N ALA A 62 5.37 3.01 -10.13
CA ALA A 62 4.32 2.07 -10.53
C ALA A 62 4.86 0.64 -10.80
N PHE A 63 6.15 0.49 -11.11
CA PHE A 63 6.79 -0.82 -11.32
C PHE A 63 7.22 -1.52 -10.03
N LEU A 64 7.34 -0.81 -8.90
CA LEU A 64 7.72 -1.41 -7.60
C LEU A 64 6.54 -2.09 -6.89
N VAL A 65 5.30 -1.73 -7.22
CA VAL A 65 4.09 -2.39 -6.70
C VAL A 65 3.65 -3.52 -7.64
N LYS A 66 4.58 -4.43 -7.94
CA LYS A 66 4.25 -5.70 -8.58
C LYS A 66 4.70 -6.85 -7.70
N SER A 67 4.23 -6.84 -6.46
CA SER A 67 4.03 -8.11 -5.76
C SER A 67 2.83 -8.78 -6.43
N GLN A 68 3.05 -9.91 -7.12
CA GLN A 68 1.94 -10.77 -7.53
C GLN A 68 1.32 -11.33 -6.25
N SER A 69 0.37 -10.60 -5.65
CA SER A 69 -0.47 -11.15 -4.61
C SER A 69 -1.39 -12.20 -5.23
N ASP A 70 -1.34 -13.42 -4.70
CA ASP A 70 -2.35 -14.42 -5.02
C ASP A 70 -3.73 -13.87 -4.65
N SER A 71 -4.74 -14.14 -5.47
CA SER A 71 -6.11 -13.68 -5.22
C SER A 71 -7.13 -14.63 -5.82
N CYS A 72 -8.35 -14.59 -5.30
CA CYS A 72 -9.47 -15.33 -5.89
C CYS A 72 -9.89 -14.83 -7.28
N SER A 73 -9.46 -13.64 -7.66
CA SER A 73 -9.69 -13.06 -9.00
C SER A 73 -8.68 -13.55 -10.05
N SER A 74 -7.67 -14.30 -9.64
CA SER A 74 -6.58 -14.77 -10.49
C SER A 74 -6.50 -16.30 -10.54
N LYS A 75 -6.00 -16.86 -11.65
CA LYS A 75 -5.75 -18.31 -11.76
C LYS A 75 -4.66 -18.74 -10.78
N LEU A 76 -4.82 -19.91 -10.18
CA LEU A 76 -3.83 -20.50 -9.29
C LEU A 76 -2.51 -20.78 -10.03
N SER A 77 -1.47 -20.00 -9.71
CA SER A 77 -0.15 -20.05 -10.36
C SER A 77 0.59 -21.37 -10.16
N VAL A 78 0.37 -22.02 -9.01
CA VAL A 78 0.98 -23.31 -8.64
C VAL A 78 0.18 -24.54 -9.06
N SER A 79 -0.85 -24.38 -9.90
CA SER A 79 -1.72 -25.50 -10.34
C SER A 79 -0.94 -26.70 -10.91
N HIS A 80 0.15 -26.45 -11.64
CA HIS A 80 1.04 -27.46 -12.21
C HIS A 80 1.87 -28.25 -11.17
N LEU A 81 1.99 -27.75 -9.94
CA LEU A 81 2.73 -28.38 -8.84
C LEU A 81 1.82 -29.21 -7.91
N ILE A 82 0.50 -29.11 -8.08
CA ILE A 82 -0.48 -29.74 -7.22
C ILE A 82 -0.89 -31.10 -7.81
N PRO A 83 -0.89 -32.19 -7.02
CA PRO A 83 -1.11 -33.55 -7.52
C PRO A 83 -2.59 -33.90 -7.80
N PHE A 84 -3.47 -32.91 -7.97
CA PHE A 84 -4.89 -33.10 -8.25
C PHE A 84 -5.46 -31.92 -9.05
N ASN A 85 -6.67 -32.08 -9.60
CA ASN A 85 -7.30 -31.04 -10.43
C ASN A 85 -7.69 -29.82 -9.58
N THR A 86 -7.26 -28.63 -9.99
CA THR A 86 -7.52 -27.36 -9.30
C THR A 86 -8.47 -26.43 -10.07
N SER A 87 -9.07 -26.89 -11.17
CA SER A 87 -9.77 -26.02 -12.13
C SER A 87 -11.11 -25.48 -11.60
N SER A 88 -11.74 -26.20 -10.68
CA SER A 88 -13.11 -25.91 -10.20
C SER A 88 -13.15 -25.54 -8.71
N LEU A 89 -11.98 -25.21 -8.13
CA LEU A 89 -11.89 -24.83 -6.72
C LEU A 89 -12.63 -23.51 -6.46
N ARG A 90 -13.53 -23.54 -5.47
CA ARG A 90 -14.10 -22.30 -4.90
C ARG A 90 -13.01 -21.58 -4.13
N CYS A 91 -13.01 -20.26 -4.15
CA CYS A 91 -11.99 -19.45 -3.50
C CYS A 91 -12.62 -18.36 -2.65
N PHE A 92 -12.07 -18.13 -1.46
CA PHE A 92 -12.40 -16.97 -0.64
C PHE A 92 -11.20 -16.56 0.24
N SER A 93 -11.21 -15.32 0.71
CA SER A 93 -10.26 -14.84 1.72
C SER A 93 -10.62 -15.48 3.06
N ALA A 94 -9.80 -16.43 3.51
CA ALA A 94 -10.06 -17.23 4.70
C ALA A 94 -9.65 -16.54 6.00
N TRP A 95 -8.62 -15.69 5.93
CA TRP A 95 -8.16 -14.87 7.04
C TRP A 95 -7.49 -13.62 6.49
N SER A 96 -8.23 -12.52 6.46
CA SER A 96 -7.85 -11.31 5.73
C SER A 96 -6.59 -10.64 6.30
N SER A 97 -6.49 -10.55 7.64
CA SER A 97 -5.36 -9.88 8.31
C SER A 97 -4.02 -10.59 8.13
N GLN A 98 -4.02 -11.93 8.04
CA GLN A 98 -2.83 -12.72 7.71
C GLN A 98 -2.74 -13.10 6.23
N ASP A 99 -3.63 -12.57 5.39
CA ASP A 99 -3.69 -12.83 3.94
C ASP A 99 -3.77 -14.33 3.59
N PHE A 100 -4.58 -15.10 4.33
CA PHE A 100 -4.86 -16.49 3.98
C PHE A 100 -5.97 -16.54 2.95
N ILE A 101 -5.76 -17.33 1.91
CA ILE A 101 -6.77 -17.64 0.90
C ILE A 101 -6.99 -19.15 0.92
N LEU A 102 -8.24 -19.55 1.13
CA LEU A 102 -8.63 -20.95 1.04
C LEU A 102 -9.34 -21.22 -0.27
N ARG A 103 -8.88 -22.27 -0.94
CA ARG A 103 -9.55 -22.84 -2.10
C ARG A 103 -9.98 -24.26 -1.83
N TYR A 104 -11.22 -24.62 -2.14
CA TYR A 104 -11.74 -25.95 -1.86
C TYR A 104 -12.84 -26.41 -2.81
N GLU A 105 -12.99 -27.72 -2.95
CA GLU A 105 -14.04 -28.36 -3.76
C GLU A 105 -14.30 -29.80 -3.31
N ASN A 106 -15.52 -30.27 -3.55
CA ASN A 106 -15.84 -31.70 -3.55
C ASN A 106 -15.37 -32.33 -4.87
N ALA A 107 -14.31 -33.13 -4.81
CA ALA A 107 -13.66 -33.74 -5.96
C ALA A 107 -14.27 -35.09 -6.40
N GLY A 108 -15.39 -35.51 -5.82
CA GLY A 108 -16.08 -36.77 -6.11
C GLY A 108 -16.37 -37.58 -4.85
N SER A 109 -17.03 -38.74 -4.99
CA SER A 109 -17.58 -39.63 -3.95
C SER A 109 -16.77 -39.73 -2.64
N ASN A 110 -16.94 -38.73 -1.76
CA ASN A 110 -16.27 -38.58 -0.45
C ASN A 110 -14.81 -38.10 -0.48
N VAL A 111 -14.39 -37.33 -1.49
CA VAL A 111 -13.06 -36.71 -1.54
C VAL A 111 -13.20 -35.20 -1.62
N TRP A 112 -12.55 -34.49 -0.70
CA TRP A 112 -12.49 -33.03 -0.69
C TRP A 112 -11.07 -32.56 -0.96
N SER A 113 -10.94 -31.58 -1.86
CA SER A 113 -9.66 -30.95 -2.19
C SER A 113 -9.56 -29.60 -1.51
N TYR A 114 -8.40 -29.30 -0.93
CA TYR A 114 -8.09 -28.04 -0.27
C TYR A 114 -6.75 -27.50 -0.76
N VAL A 115 -6.69 -26.19 -0.99
CA VAL A 115 -5.45 -25.44 -1.21
C VAL A 115 -5.51 -24.19 -0.34
N LEU A 116 -4.72 -24.19 0.73
CA LEU A 116 -4.53 -23.03 1.59
C LEU A 116 -3.28 -22.29 1.15
N SER A 117 -3.39 -20.99 0.90
CA SER A 117 -2.22 -20.14 0.65
C SER A 117 -2.09 -19.04 1.68
N ALA A 118 -0.85 -18.70 2.03
CA ALA A 118 -0.53 -17.62 2.96
C ALA A 118 0.90 -17.11 2.71
N PRO A 119 1.25 -15.90 3.18
CA PRO A 119 2.62 -15.39 3.13
C PRO A 119 3.63 -16.36 3.75
N ASP A 120 4.78 -16.51 3.12
CA ASP A 120 5.88 -17.35 3.62
C ASP A 120 6.67 -16.58 4.69
N THR A 121 6.43 -16.92 5.96
CA THR A 121 7.11 -16.31 7.12
C THR A 121 8.34 -17.09 7.58
N GLY A 122 8.81 -18.07 6.78
CA GLY A 122 9.86 -18.99 7.19
C GLY A 122 9.41 -19.95 8.30
N SER A 123 8.11 -20.24 8.37
CA SER A 123 7.50 -21.13 9.36
C SER A 123 6.41 -22.01 8.72
N TYR A 124 5.62 -22.70 9.55
CA TYR A 124 4.50 -23.51 9.09
C TYR A 124 3.23 -22.68 8.91
N ILE A 125 2.37 -23.12 7.99
CA ILE A 125 0.97 -22.70 7.90
C ILE A 125 0.09 -23.91 8.15
N SER A 126 -1.10 -23.69 8.71
CA SER A 126 -1.98 -24.79 9.09
C SER A 126 -3.46 -24.46 8.94
N ILE A 127 -4.23 -25.51 8.70
CA ILE A 127 -5.69 -25.52 8.68
C ILE A 127 -6.20 -26.66 9.56
N GLY A 128 -6.98 -26.31 10.58
CA GLY A 128 -7.70 -27.21 11.47
C GLY A 128 -9.15 -27.37 11.06
N PHE A 129 -9.72 -28.53 11.37
CA PHE A 129 -11.10 -28.92 11.16
C PHE A 129 -11.70 -29.24 12.51
N SER A 130 -12.64 -28.41 12.95
CA SER A 130 -13.20 -28.45 14.30
C SER A 130 -14.71 -28.69 14.28
N GLY A 131 -15.22 -29.39 15.30
CA GLY A 131 -16.66 -29.61 15.47
C GLY A 131 -17.36 -28.42 16.13
N ASP A 132 -16.68 -27.76 17.06
CA ASP A 132 -17.20 -26.64 17.86
C ASP A 132 -16.54 -25.30 17.50
N GLY A 133 -15.48 -25.30 16.69
CA GLY A 133 -14.69 -24.10 16.35
C GLY A 133 -13.49 -23.91 17.27
N SER A 134 -13.34 -24.74 18.30
CA SER A 134 -12.21 -24.72 19.23
C SER A 134 -11.02 -25.48 18.66
N MET A 135 -9.81 -25.03 19.00
CA MET A 135 -8.57 -25.72 18.65
C MET A 135 -8.45 -27.06 19.38
N VAL A 136 -8.70 -27.07 20.69
CA VAL A 136 -8.53 -28.28 21.51
C VAL A 136 -9.61 -29.31 21.15
N GLY A 137 -9.19 -30.52 20.83
CA GLY A 137 -10.07 -31.62 20.39
C GLY A 137 -10.25 -31.71 18.87
N SER A 138 -9.73 -30.75 18.11
CA SER A 138 -9.80 -30.75 16.64
C SER A 138 -8.65 -31.52 15.98
N SER A 139 -8.68 -31.65 14.65
CA SER A 139 -7.56 -32.20 13.86
C SER A 139 -7.14 -31.22 12.78
N ALA A 140 -5.85 -31.19 12.44
CA ALA A 140 -5.30 -30.20 11.52
C ALA A 140 -4.34 -30.80 10.49
N MET A 141 -4.19 -30.11 9.37
CA MET A 141 -3.10 -30.27 8.42
C MET A 141 -2.16 -29.07 8.57
N ALA A 142 -0.88 -29.32 8.72
CA ALA A 142 0.14 -28.28 8.71
C ALA A 142 1.23 -28.61 7.71
N GLY A 143 1.82 -27.57 7.11
CA GLY A 143 2.96 -27.74 6.23
C GLY A 143 3.96 -26.60 6.30
N TRP A 144 5.21 -26.92 6.02
CA TRP A 144 6.34 -25.99 5.99
C TRP A 144 7.39 -26.46 4.98
N ILE A 145 8.29 -25.56 4.59
CA ILE A 145 9.43 -25.88 3.73
C ILE A 145 10.70 -25.65 4.53
N THR A 146 11.61 -26.62 4.47
CA THR A 146 12.93 -26.48 5.09
C THR A 146 13.89 -25.79 4.12
N SER A 147 14.92 -25.11 4.62
CA SER A 147 15.82 -24.24 3.84
C SER A 147 16.51 -24.86 2.62
N SER A 148 16.48 -26.18 2.47
CA SER A 148 17.05 -26.92 1.32
C SER A 148 16.34 -28.24 1.02
N GLY A 149 15.23 -28.55 1.71
CA GLY A 149 14.58 -29.86 1.65
C GLY A 149 13.20 -29.84 1.00
N PRO A 150 12.61 -31.02 0.75
CA PRO A 150 11.25 -31.11 0.26
C PRO A 150 10.27 -30.48 1.27
N GLY A 151 9.16 -29.93 0.75
CA GLY A 151 8.07 -29.47 1.59
C GLY A 151 7.51 -30.61 2.44
N ILE A 152 7.26 -30.34 3.71
CA ILE A 152 6.72 -31.31 4.67
C ILE A 152 5.27 -30.96 4.92
N VAL A 153 4.38 -31.95 4.79
CA VAL A 153 2.97 -31.85 5.17
C VAL A 153 2.65 -32.98 6.13
N LYS A 154 2.07 -32.63 7.27
CA LYS A 154 1.68 -33.58 8.31
C LYS A 154 0.28 -33.29 8.83
N ARG A 155 -0.42 -34.34 9.24
CA ARG A 155 -1.66 -34.24 10.01
C ARG A 155 -1.36 -34.19 11.50
N TYR A 156 -2.26 -33.61 12.28
CA TYR A 156 -2.11 -33.43 13.72
C TYR A 156 -3.43 -33.64 14.44
N TYR A 157 -3.37 -34.24 15.64
CA TYR A 157 -4.43 -34.16 16.63
C TYR A 157 -4.13 -32.99 17.56
N LEU A 158 -5.07 -32.06 17.77
CA LEU A 158 -4.87 -30.88 18.62
C LEU A 158 -5.41 -31.15 20.04
N GLY A 159 -4.71 -31.97 20.82
CA GLY A 159 -5.17 -32.42 22.15
C GLY A 159 -4.94 -31.45 23.32
N GLY A 160 -4.47 -30.23 23.04
CA GLY A 160 -4.19 -29.19 24.04
C GLY A 160 -3.48 -27.98 23.45
N THR A 161 -3.05 -27.04 24.30
CA THR A 161 -2.40 -25.78 23.88
C THR A 161 -0.87 -25.84 23.85
N SER A 162 -0.27 -26.95 24.30
CA SER A 162 1.18 -27.15 24.27
C SER A 162 1.59 -28.06 23.10
N SER A 163 2.79 -27.84 22.56
CA SER A 163 3.32 -28.59 21.41
C SER A 163 3.24 -30.11 21.62
N LYS A 164 3.65 -30.62 22.79
CA LYS A 164 3.61 -32.06 23.11
C LYS A 164 2.21 -32.68 23.10
N ARG A 165 1.17 -31.86 23.30
CA ARG A 165 -0.25 -32.28 23.24
C ARG A 165 -0.81 -32.24 21.82
N CYS A 166 0.01 -31.84 20.85
CA CYS A 166 -0.33 -31.79 19.43
C CYS A 166 0.60 -32.72 18.62
N PRO A 167 0.52 -34.05 18.80
CA PRO A 167 1.44 -34.98 18.15
C PRO A 167 1.24 -35.01 16.62
N PRO A 168 2.33 -35.08 15.85
CA PRO A 168 2.27 -35.28 14.40
C PRO A 168 1.72 -36.66 14.04
N ASP A 169 1.20 -36.77 12.82
CA ASP A 169 0.70 -37.98 12.17
C ASP A 169 -0.51 -38.64 12.87
N GLN A 170 -1.14 -37.92 13.81
CA GLN A 170 -2.36 -38.33 14.52
C GLN A 170 -3.57 -37.46 14.12
N GLY A 171 -4.75 -37.81 14.63
CA GLY A 171 -6.01 -37.10 14.39
C GLY A 171 -6.99 -37.89 13.51
N SER A 172 -8.19 -37.34 13.33
CA SER A 172 -9.28 -37.98 12.60
C SER A 172 -9.29 -37.70 11.10
N LEU A 173 -8.41 -36.81 10.62
CA LEU A 173 -8.28 -36.54 9.18
C LEU A 173 -7.65 -37.75 8.48
N ASP A 174 -8.21 -38.08 7.31
CA ASP A 174 -7.74 -39.16 6.43
C ASP A 174 -7.25 -38.59 5.08
N PRO A 175 -5.98 -38.15 4.98
CA PRO A 175 -5.44 -37.62 3.74
C PRO A 175 -5.27 -38.69 2.66
N VAL A 176 -5.65 -38.36 1.42
CA VAL A 176 -5.45 -39.26 0.28
C VAL A 176 -3.94 -39.41 0.01
N GLN A 177 -3.49 -40.66 -0.08
CA GLN A 177 -2.08 -40.98 -0.26
C GLN A 177 -1.52 -40.35 -1.55
N GLY A 178 -0.37 -39.66 -1.42
CA GLY A 178 0.29 -39.01 -2.56
C GLY A 178 -0.40 -37.74 -3.07
N LYS A 179 -1.44 -37.25 -2.37
CA LYS A 179 -2.20 -36.04 -2.75
C LYS A 179 -1.95 -34.83 -1.84
N SER A 180 -0.95 -34.88 -0.98
CA SER A 180 -0.55 -33.77 -0.10
C SER A 180 0.79 -33.19 -0.54
N VAL A 181 0.88 -31.86 -0.67
CA VAL A 181 2.10 -31.14 -1.04
C VAL A 181 2.10 -29.74 -0.42
N ILE A 182 3.29 -29.21 -0.14
CA ILE A 182 3.48 -27.79 0.11
C ILE A 182 4.56 -27.25 -0.82
N THR A 183 4.29 -26.12 -1.45
CA THR A 183 5.23 -25.43 -2.34
C THR A 183 5.29 -23.94 -2.02
N SER A 184 6.42 -23.31 -2.31
CA SER A 184 6.60 -21.85 -2.20
C SER A 184 6.69 -21.23 -3.59
N GLN A 185 5.93 -20.17 -3.83
CA GLN A 185 6.02 -19.37 -5.04
C GLN A 185 5.64 -17.92 -4.71
N GLY A 186 6.46 -16.95 -5.15
CA GLY A 186 6.15 -15.52 -4.96
C GLY A 186 6.04 -15.10 -3.50
N SER A 187 6.91 -15.62 -2.62
CA SER A 187 6.88 -15.36 -1.17
C SER A 187 5.58 -15.82 -0.47
N ARG A 188 4.92 -16.85 -1.02
CA ARG A 188 3.74 -17.48 -0.44
C ARG A 188 3.90 -18.98 -0.40
N LEU A 189 3.41 -19.58 0.69
CA LEU A 189 3.25 -21.02 0.83
C LEU A 189 1.88 -21.44 0.30
N TYR A 190 1.84 -22.59 -0.37
CA TYR A 190 0.63 -23.23 -0.87
C TYR A 190 0.57 -24.65 -0.31
N LEU A 191 -0.22 -24.84 0.74
CA LEU A 191 -0.51 -26.13 1.35
C LEU A 191 -1.72 -26.76 0.63
N ALA A 192 -1.48 -27.80 -0.16
CA ALA A 192 -2.49 -28.48 -0.94
C ALA A 192 -2.64 -29.94 -0.48
N PHE A 193 -3.88 -30.39 -0.25
CA PHE A 193 -4.16 -31.77 0.15
C PHE A 193 -5.57 -32.21 -0.23
N GLN A 194 -5.78 -33.53 -0.29
CA GLN A 194 -7.11 -34.13 -0.39
C GLN A 194 -7.42 -34.95 0.86
N LEU A 195 -8.68 -34.92 1.30
CA LEU A 195 -9.19 -35.71 2.42
C LEU A 195 -10.28 -36.67 1.95
N ASN A 196 -10.24 -37.92 2.40
CA ASN A 196 -11.38 -38.83 2.34
C ASN A 196 -12.37 -38.44 3.44
N SER A 197 -13.49 -37.83 3.06
CA SER A 197 -14.57 -37.52 3.99
C SER A 197 -15.90 -37.38 3.26
N ALA A 198 -16.92 -38.09 3.75
CA ALA A 198 -18.29 -37.90 3.28
C ALA A 198 -18.82 -36.50 3.63
N GLN A 199 -18.49 -36.02 4.83
CA GLN A 199 -18.84 -34.68 5.32
C GLN A 199 -17.70 -34.13 6.19
N PRO A 200 -16.77 -33.34 5.63
CA PRO A 200 -15.73 -32.72 6.42
C PRO A 200 -16.32 -31.68 7.38
N PRO A 201 -15.70 -31.45 8.55
CA PRO A 201 -16.13 -30.38 9.44
C PRO A 201 -16.12 -29.03 8.71
N GLN A 202 -17.19 -28.25 8.91
CA GLN A 202 -17.34 -26.95 8.27
C GLN A 202 -16.64 -25.83 9.03
N ARG A 203 -16.41 -25.99 10.35
CA ARG A 203 -15.67 -25.01 11.14
C ARG A 203 -14.18 -25.26 10.97
N LEU A 204 -13.50 -24.23 10.51
CA LEU A 204 -12.08 -24.26 10.19
C LEU A 204 -11.32 -23.37 11.16
N ILE A 205 -10.07 -23.72 11.38
CA ILE A 205 -9.13 -22.96 12.19
C ILE A 205 -7.91 -22.73 11.32
N TYR A 206 -7.37 -21.52 11.32
CA TYR A 206 -6.16 -21.18 10.60
C TYR A 206 -5.12 -20.75 11.61
N ALA A 207 -3.87 -21.15 11.40
CA ALA A 207 -2.78 -20.67 12.24
C ALA A 207 -1.48 -20.59 11.44
N VAL A 208 -0.68 -19.58 11.79
CA VAL A 208 0.67 -19.35 11.26
C VAL A 208 1.69 -19.53 12.38
N GLY A 209 2.77 -20.22 12.08
CA GLY A 209 3.87 -20.42 13.02
C GLY A 209 4.64 -19.13 13.33
N PRO A 210 5.51 -19.14 14.37
CA PRO A 210 6.38 -18.02 14.68
C PRO A 210 7.38 -17.79 13.56
N GLN A 211 7.62 -16.53 13.22
CA GLN A 211 8.49 -16.13 12.11
C GLN A 211 9.89 -16.74 12.23
N ASN A 212 10.41 -17.30 11.14
CA ASN A 212 11.71 -17.97 11.06
C ASN A 212 11.92 -19.11 12.09
N ASN A 213 10.84 -19.68 12.62
CA ASN A 213 10.89 -20.79 13.56
C ASN A 213 10.19 -22.01 12.94
N LEU A 214 11.00 -22.89 12.35
CA LEU A 214 10.51 -24.12 11.72
C LEU A 214 10.19 -25.18 12.77
N PRO A 215 9.22 -26.07 12.48
CA PRO A 215 8.98 -27.26 13.30
C PRO A 215 10.24 -28.11 13.51
N SER A 216 10.31 -28.77 14.66
CA SER A 216 11.42 -29.65 15.02
C SER A 216 11.47 -30.89 14.13
N SER A 217 12.62 -31.56 14.09
CA SER A 217 12.86 -32.73 13.21
C SER A 217 11.93 -33.92 13.50
N ASP A 218 11.40 -34.01 14.71
CA ASP A 218 10.38 -34.99 15.13
C ASP A 218 8.96 -34.60 14.69
N GLY A 219 8.78 -33.45 14.02
CA GLY A 219 7.53 -32.98 13.46
C GLY A 219 6.64 -32.22 14.43
N TYR A 220 7.08 -31.94 15.66
CA TYR A 220 6.30 -31.13 16.60
C TYR A 220 6.29 -29.65 16.20
N LEU A 221 5.10 -29.06 16.23
CA LEU A 221 4.91 -27.65 15.86
C LEU A 221 5.25 -26.75 17.06
N PRO A 222 6.00 -25.65 16.89
CA PRO A 222 6.05 -24.58 17.89
C PRO A 222 4.66 -23.95 18.04
N ARG A 223 4.44 -23.22 19.14
CA ARG A 223 3.18 -22.48 19.34
C ARG A 223 2.99 -21.47 18.20
N HIS A 224 1.81 -21.43 17.60
CA HIS A 224 1.48 -20.46 16.55
C HIS A 224 1.64 -19.01 17.05
N LYS A 225 2.03 -18.10 16.14
CA LYS A 225 2.10 -16.66 16.42
C LYS A 225 0.70 -16.09 16.63
N THR A 226 -0.23 -16.48 15.77
CA THR A 226 -1.62 -16.05 15.81
C THR A 226 -2.49 -17.14 15.17
N MET A 227 -3.80 -17.10 15.46
CA MET A 227 -4.79 -18.00 14.89
C MET A 227 -6.11 -17.26 14.65
N ALA A 228 -6.93 -17.82 13.76
CA ALA A 228 -8.30 -17.40 13.53
C ALA A 228 -9.20 -18.61 13.27
N SER A 229 -10.50 -18.44 13.38
CA SER A 229 -11.49 -19.44 13.02
C SER A 229 -12.44 -18.92 11.97
N GLY A 230 -12.92 -19.80 11.10
CA GLY A 230 -13.91 -19.49 10.09
C GLY A 230 -14.82 -20.67 9.80
N SER A 231 -15.67 -20.55 8.80
CA SER A 231 -16.50 -21.66 8.34
C SER A 231 -16.56 -21.73 6.82
N ILE A 232 -16.87 -22.92 6.29
CA ILE A 232 -17.11 -23.14 4.87
C ILE A 232 -18.49 -23.77 4.63
N ASN A 233 -19.13 -23.33 3.54
CA ASN A 233 -20.39 -23.89 3.08
C ASN A 233 -20.14 -25.03 2.09
N LEU A 234 -20.55 -26.25 2.46
CA LEU A 234 -20.37 -27.44 1.62
C LEU A 234 -21.48 -27.63 0.58
N SER A 235 -22.58 -26.85 0.65
CA SER A 235 -23.70 -26.92 -0.29
C SER A 235 -23.32 -26.32 -1.66
N GLY A 236 -23.69 -27.03 -2.73
CA GLY A 236 -23.50 -26.59 -4.10
C GLY A 236 -24.65 -25.73 -4.60
N ALA A 237 -24.63 -24.43 -4.31
CA ALA A 237 -25.32 -23.38 -5.04
C ALA A 237 -24.83 -22.02 -4.51
N GLY A 238 -24.75 -21.01 -5.39
CA GLY A 238 -24.04 -19.75 -5.15
C GLY A 238 -24.46 -18.94 -3.93
N GLY A 239 -23.51 -18.15 -3.43
CA GLY A 239 -23.65 -17.27 -2.27
C GLY A 239 -22.45 -17.39 -1.35
N GLY A 240 -21.28 -16.92 -1.81
CA GLY A 240 -20.08 -16.86 -0.98
C GLY A 240 -20.17 -15.71 0.01
N GLU A 241 -20.74 -15.98 1.19
CA GLU A 241 -20.55 -15.17 2.39
C GLU A 241 -20.34 -16.11 3.58
N SER A 242 -19.17 -16.04 4.20
CA SER A 242 -18.89 -16.59 5.52
C SER A 242 -17.93 -15.63 6.19
N GLY A 243 -18.51 -14.71 6.98
CA GLY A 243 -17.81 -13.69 7.74
C GLY A 243 -17.04 -14.26 8.93
N GLU A 244 -15.97 -13.55 9.27
CA GLU A 244 -15.23 -13.69 10.51
C GLU A 244 -16.19 -13.46 11.70
N ASN A 245 -16.28 -14.41 12.63
CA ASN A 245 -16.81 -14.12 13.97
C ASN A 245 -15.59 -13.96 14.88
N GLU A 246 -15.15 -12.72 15.06
CA GLU A 246 -14.28 -12.35 16.18
C GLU A 246 -15.14 -12.36 17.45
N ASP A 247 -14.73 -13.18 18.42
CA ASP A 247 -15.30 -13.15 19.77
C ASP A 247 -14.65 -11.98 20.52
N GLY A 248 -15.40 -10.88 20.66
CA GLY A 248 -15.00 -9.69 21.40
C GLY A 248 -16.21 -8.76 21.60
N GLY A 249 -16.80 -8.77 22.79
CA GLY A 249 -18.07 -8.14 23.10
C GLY A 249 -18.10 -6.60 23.03
N GLY A 250 -19.30 -6.07 22.76
CA GLY A 250 -19.63 -4.65 22.96
C GLY A 250 -20.55 -4.08 21.89
N ALA A 251 -21.85 -4.01 22.18
CA ALA A 251 -22.85 -3.38 21.32
C ALA A 251 -22.72 -1.84 21.31
N THR A 252 -22.78 -1.24 20.12
CA THR A 252 -23.73 -0.17 19.73
C THR A 252 -23.58 0.11 18.23
N GLY A 253 -24.68 0.08 17.48
CA GLY A 253 -24.67 0.22 16.03
C GLY A 253 -24.46 1.64 15.53
N ASP A 254 -24.09 1.77 14.26
CA ASP A 254 -24.81 2.61 13.30
C ASP A 254 -24.40 2.33 11.84
N VAL A 255 -25.37 2.62 10.95
CA VAL A 255 -25.38 2.81 9.48
C VAL A 255 -24.49 1.94 8.55
N VAL A 256 -25.21 1.21 7.71
CA VAL A 256 -24.78 0.56 6.46
C VAL A 256 -24.23 1.59 5.46
N GLU A 257 -22.94 1.50 5.12
CA GLU A 257 -22.40 1.98 3.86
C GLU A 257 -21.48 0.92 3.23
N GLY A 258 -21.62 0.70 1.93
CA GLY A 258 -21.17 -0.49 1.20
C GLY A 258 -19.70 -0.88 1.40
N GLY A 259 -19.49 -2.08 1.94
CA GLY A 259 -18.20 -2.67 2.21
C GLY A 259 -17.47 -3.15 0.94
N VAL A 260 -16.57 -2.31 0.43
CA VAL A 260 -15.34 -2.82 -0.18
C VAL A 260 -14.57 -3.53 0.93
N SER A 261 -14.25 -4.81 0.73
CA SER A 261 -13.44 -5.66 1.61
C SER A 261 -12.47 -4.85 2.47
N GLY A 262 -12.75 -4.75 3.77
CA GLY A 262 -12.00 -3.91 4.70
C GLY A 262 -10.53 -4.30 4.69
N PHE A 263 -9.69 -3.45 4.10
CA PHE A 263 -8.24 -3.63 4.20
C PHE A 263 -7.85 -3.50 5.69
N ASP A 264 -6.93 -4.35 6.15
CA ASP A 264 -6.30 -4.28 7.47
C ASP A 264 -5.93 -2.83 7.81
N LEU A 265 -6.47 -2.31 8.92
CA LEU A 265 -6.32 -0.93 9.35
C LEU A 265 -4.84 -0.52 9.51
N LYS A 266 -3.96 -1.47 9.90
CA LYS A 266 -2.51 -1.26 9.99
C LYS A 266 -1.91 -1.03 8.60
N LYS A 267 -2.29 -1.86 7.63
CA LYS A 267 -1.85 -1.72 6.23
C LYS A 267 -2.41 -0.46 5.59
N GLN A 268 -3.67 -0.12 5.85
CA GLN A 268 -4.28 1.13 5.37
C GLN A 268 -3.53 2.35 5.92
N HIS A 269 -3.27 2.37 7.24
CA HIS A 269 -2.45 3.39 7.88
C HIS A 269 -1.12 3.50 7.14
N ALA A 270 -0.33 2.41 7.10
CA ALA A 270 1.00 2.38 6.51
C ALA A 270 1.02 2.88 5.06
N ILE A 271 0.11 2.39 4.20
CA ILE A 271 0.02 2.80 2.80
C ILE A 271 -0.31 4.29 2.67
N LEU A 272 -1.28 4.80 3.45
CA LEU A 272 -1.68 6.20 3.37
C LEU A 272 -0.58 7.16 3.83
N VAL A 273 0.11 6.87 4.96
CA VAL A 273 1.23 7.72 5.40
C VAL A 273 2.45 7.61 4.49
N MET A 274 2.74 6.41 3.96
CA MET A 274 3.86 6.22 3.03
C MET A 274 3.62 6.96 1.70
N LEU A 275 2.43 6.83 1.10
CA LEU A 275 2.09 7.57 -0.12
C LEU A 275 2.01 9.08 0.14
N GLY A 276 1.30 9.49 1.19
CA GLY A 276 1.07 10.89 1.51
C GLY A 276 2.33 11.63 1.94
N TRP A 277 2.94 11.21 3.06
CA TRP A 277 4.10 11.88 3.64
C TRP A 277 5.44 11.36 3.11
N GLY A 278 5.54 10.06 2.79
CA GLY A 278 6.79 9.46 2.34
C GLY A 278 7.12 9.71 0.87
N VAL A 279 6.12 9.77 -0.01
CA VAL A 279 6.32 9.88 -1.47
C VAL A 279 5.91 11.24 -2.00
N LEU A 280 4.69 11.70 -1.73
CA LEU A 280 4.19 12.95 -2.30
C LEU A 280 4.88 14.19 -1.71
N MET A 281 5.22 14.23 -0.42
CA MET A 281 5.91 15.39 0.18
C MET A 281 7.29 15.65 -0.45
N PRO A 282 8.18 14.64 -0.61
CA PRO A 282 9.44 14.82 -1.32
C PRO A 282 9.28 15.25 -2.79
N ILE A 283 8.25 14.75 -3.50
CA ILE A 283 7.96 15.15 -4.88
C ILE A 283 7.51 16.62 -4.95
N GLY A 284 6.60 17.01 -4.07
CA GLY A 284 6.13 18.39 -3.96
C GLY A 284 7.28 19.36 -3.66
N MET A 285 8.23 18.96 -2.82
CA MET A 285 9.46 19.73 -2.55
C MET A 285 10.29 19.95 -3.81
N MET A 286 10.50 18.91 -4.63
CA MET A 286 11.24 19.04 -5.90
C MET A 286 10.58 20.06 -6.83
N MET A 287 9.26 20.07 -6.94
CA MET A 287 8.53 21.04 -7.77
C MET A 287 8.83 22.48 -7.35
N ALA A 288 8.80 22.77 -6.05
CA ALA A 288 9.10 24.10 -5.54
C ALA A 288 10.59 24.46 -5.60
N ARG A 289 11.51 23.49 -5.66
CA ARG A 289 12.96 23.75 -5.68
C ARG A 289 13.50 23.92 -7.10
N TYR A 290 13.17 23.01 -8.01
CA TYR A 290 13.87 22.86 -9.30
C TYR A 290 13.07 23.34 -10.52
N PHE A 291 11.77 23.59 -10.37
CA PHE A 291 10.89 23.93 -11.50
C PHE A 291 10.41 25.39 -11.47
N LYS A 292 10.97 26.23 -10.60
CA LYS A 292 10.53 27.65 -10.42
C LYS A 292 10.53 28.48 -11.71
N GLN A 293 11.34 28.14 -12.71
CA GLN A 293 11.35 28.84 -14.00
C GLN A 293 10.02 28.68 -14.77
N PHE A 294 9.27 27.61 -14.51
CA PHE A 294 7.98 27.34 -15.15
C PHE A 294 6.85 27.96 -14.34
N ASP A 295 6.81 29.30 -14.21
CA ASP A 295 5.70 30.01 -13.58
C ASP A 295 4.51 30.08 -14.57
N PRO A 296 3.26 29.80 -14.14
CA PRO A 296 2.81 29.47 -12.78
C PRO A 296 2.75 27.96 -12.48
N PHE A 297 3.15 27.09 -13.42
CA PHE A 297 3.06 25.63 -13.32
C PHE A 297 3.67 25.09 -12.02
N TRP A 298 4.90 25.48 -11.68
CA TRP A 298 5.58 24.97 -10.48
C TRP A 298 4.77 25.19 -9.20
N PHE A 299 4.06 26.34 -9.11
CA PHE A 299 3.32 26.74 -7.93
C PHE A 299 2.06 25.88 -7.79
N TYR A 300 1.32 25.71 -8.88
CA TYR A 300 0.12 24.87 -8.90
C TYR A 300 0.47 23.38 -8.69
N SER A 301 1.50 22.87 -9.35
CA SER A 301 1.95 21.49 -9.14
C SER A 301 2.41 21.26 -7.69
N HIS A 302 3.18 22.20 -7.12
CA HIS A 302 3.60 22.12 -5.72
C HIS A 302 2.40 22.07 -4.77
N ILE A 303 1.47 23.03 -4.85
CA ILE A 303 0.33 23.07 -3.93
C ILE A 303 -0.59 21.87 -4.11
N SER A 304 -0.84 21.41 -5.34
CA SER A 304 -1.67 20.23 -5.60
C SER A 304 -1.06 18.95 -5.03
N ILE A 305 0.23 18.70 -5.30
CA ILE A 305 0.93 17.50 -4.79
C ILE A 305 1.00 17.53 -3.26
N GLN A 306 1.36 18.68 -2.67
CA GLN A 306 1.43 18.83 -1.22
C GLN A 306 0.06 18.71 -0.55
N GLY A 307 -0.98 19.29 -1.17
CA GLY A 307 -2.35 19.22 -0.66
C GLY A 307 -2.87 17.79 -0.65
N ILE A 308 -2.70 17.04 -1.74
CA ILE A 308 -3.08 15.61 -1.81
C ILE A 308 -2.27 14.80 -0.79
N GLY A 309 -0.95 15.01 -0.73
CA GLY A 309 -0.08 14.32 0.23
C GLY A 309 -0.49 14.57 1.68
N PHE A 310 -0.85 15.81 2.01
CA PHE A 310 -1.28 16.20 3.35
C PHE A 310 -2.60 15.52 3.72
N LEU A 311 -3.60 15.50 2.82
CA LEU A 311 -4.90 14.87 3.07
C LEU A 311 -4.78 13.35 3.26
N LEU A 312 -4.07 12.66 2.36
CA LEU A 312 -3.81 11.22 2.50
C LEU A 312 -3.07 10.93 3.81
N GLY A 313 -2.11 11.78 4.13
CA GLY A 313 -1.33 11.71 5.33
C GLY A 313 -2.13 11.89 6.63
N VAL A 314 -3.02 12.87 6.67
CA VAL A 314 -3.95 13.10 7.80
C VAL A 314 -4.88 11.91 7.94
N ALA A 315 -5.44 11.40 6.84
CA ALA A 315 -6.27 10.20 6.85
C ALA A 315 -5.50 9.01 7.44
N GLY A 316 -4.26 8.77 6.99
CA GLY A 316 -3.37 7.76 7.53
C GLY A 316 -3.17 7.92 9.05
N ILE A 317 -2.82 9.11 9.52
CA ILE A 317 -2.61 9.37 10.96
C ILE A 317 -3.88 9.14 11.78
N ILE A 318 -5.07 9.51 11.26
CA ILE A 318 -6.35 9.22 11.93
C ILE A 318 -6.58 7.71 12.06
N LEU A 319 -6.26 6.93 11.03
CA LEU A 319 -6.30 5.46 11.14
C LEU A 319 -5.27 4.94 12.16
N GLY A 320 -4.10 5.58 12.23
CA GLY A 320 -3.06 5.27 13.21
C GLY A 320 -3.55 5.39 14.65
N PHE A 321 -4.31 6.43 14.97
CA PHE A 321 -4.92 6.60 16.29
C PHE A 321 -6.04 5.60 16.60
N LYS A 322 -6.64 4.98 15.58
CA LYS A 322 -7.67 3.95 15.74
C LYS A 322 -7.09 2.55 15.99
N LEU A 323 -5.80 2.35 15.72
CA LEU A 323 -5.08 1.15 16.13
C LEU A 323 -4.85 1.27 17.64
N GLY A 324 -5.66 0.56 18.43
CA GLY A 324 -5.56 0.58 19.89
C GLY A 324 -4.18 0.16 20.41
N ASP A 325 -3.92 0.46 21.68
CA ASP A 325 -2.64 0.19 22.34
C ASP A 325 -2.53 -1.30 22.75
N ASP A 326 -2.43 -2.21 21.77
CA ASP A 326 -2.23 -3.65 22.06
C ASP A 326 -0.74 -4.02 22.05
N GLU A 327 -0.24 -4.26 23.28
CA GLU A 327 1.03 -4.91 23.68
C GLU A 327 2.35 -4.31 23.15
N GLY A 328 2.92 -3.39 23.95
CA GLY A 328 4.32 -2.93 23.83
C GLY A 328 4.53 -1.50 24.32
N GLU A 329 4.28 -1.23 25.62
CA GLU A 329 4.51 0.10 26.23
C GLU A 329 5.97 0.56 26.03
N GLY A 330 6.18 1.55 25.17
CA GLY A 330 7.48 2.21 24.95
C GLY A 330 7.77 2.59 23.49
N ASP A 331 7.80 1.60 22.59
CA ASP A 331 8.23 1.83 21.20
C ASP A 331 7.10 2.40 20.33
N ILE A 332 5.85 2.00 20.58
CA ILE A 332 4.66 2.51 19.89
C ILE A 332 4.45 4.00 20.19
N ASP A 333 4.70 4.43 21.43
CA ASP A 333 4.56 5.83 21.85
C ASP A 333 5.54 6.74 21.10
N THR A 334 6.75 6.27 20.83
CA THR A 334 7.74 7.03 20.07
C THR A 334 7.27 7.27 18.64
N HIS A 335 6.70 6.26 17.98
CA HIS A 335 6.19 6.36 16.60
C HIS A 335 5.00 7.34 16.54
N LYS A 336 4.09 7.22 17.51
CA LYS A 336 2.90 8.07 17.66
C LYS A 336 3.29 9.53 17.92
N ASN A 337 4.23 9.77 18.85
CA ASN A 337 4.72 11.11 19.17
C ASN A 337 5.43 11.75 17.98
N LEU A 338 6.26 10.99 17.25
CA LEU A 338 6.90 11.48 16.03
C LEU A 338 5.86 11.77 14.94
N GLY A 339 4.84 10.93 14.79
CA GLY A 339 3.70 11.16 13.90
C GLY A 339 2.93 12.46 14.21
N ILE A 340 2.66 12.74 15.48
CA ILE A 340 2.05 14.00 15.93
C ILE A 340 2.95 15.20 15.59
N PHE A 341 4.25 15.08 15.86
CA PHE A 341 5.22 16.14 15.55
C PHE A 341 5.26 16.48 14.05
N ILE A 342 5.26 15.43 13.21
CA ILE A 342 5.16 15.56 11.75
C ILE A 342 3.87 16.27 11.35
N LEU A 343 2.72 15.87 11.91
CA LEU A 343 1.42 16.51 11.64
C LEU A 343 1.44 18.00 11.99
N VAL A 344 1.99 18.37 13.16
CA VAL A 344 2.14 19.77 13.58
C VAL A 344 2.97 20.55 12.55
N PHE A 345 4.08 19.99 12.09
CA PHE A 345 4.90 20.63 11.05
C PHE A 345 4.15 20.78 9.72
N GLY A 346 3.34 19.79 9.33
CA GLY A 346 2.47 19.92 8.15
C GLY A 346 1.43 21.02 8.30
N CYS A 347 0.74 21.10 9.44
CA CYS A 347 -0.20 22.17 9.74
C CYS A 347 0.49 23.55 9.69
N LEU A 348 1.71 23.65 10.22
CA LEU A 348 2.55 24.85 10.13
C LEU A 348 2.88 25.23 8.68
N GLN A 349 3.05 24.26 7.78
CA GLN A 349 3.21 24.51 6.33
C GLN A 349 1.91 24.99 5.67
N VAL A 350 0.76 24.43 6.02
CA VAL A 350 -0.55 24.91 5.54
C VAL A 350 -0.78 26.35 5.99
N MET A 351 -0.47 26.67 7.25
CA MET A 351 -0.52 28.05 7.76
C MET A 351 0.46 28.97 7.03
N ALA A 352 1.66 28.48 6.68
CA ALA A 352 2.61 29.22 5.86
C ALA A 352 1.99 29.60 4.50
N PHE A 353 1.28 28.67 3.87
CA PHE A 353 0.59 28.93 2.61
C PHE A 353 -0.51 29.99 2.76
N LEU A 354 -1.35 29.91 3.80
CA LEU A 354 -2.42 30.89 4.04
C LEU A 354 -1.86 32.28 4.36
N ALA A 355 -0.75 32.34 5.13
CA ALA A 355 -0.07 33.58 5.50
C ALA A 355 0.98 34.03 4.46
N ARG A 356 0.91 33.54 3.21
CA ARG A 356 1.91 33.79 2.17
C ARG A 356 1.98 35.29 1.82
N PRO A 357 3.09 36.00 2.11
CA PRO A 357 3.21 37.43 1.81
C PRO A 357 3.31 37.70 0.29
N GLY A 358 2.93 38.91 -0.12
CA GLY A 358 3.16 39.40 -1.48
C GLY A 358 4.63 39.37 -1.89
N LYS A 359 4.90 39.28 -3.20
CA LYS A 359 6.25 39.09 -3.76
C LYS A 359 7.24 40.19 -3.32
N ASP A 360 6.76 41.42 -3.15
CA ASP A 360 7.58 42.59 -2.82
C ASP A 360 7.71 42.87 -1.31
N ALA A 361 7.06 42.08 -0.46
CA ALA A 361 7.06 42.32 0.98
C ALA A 361 8.40 41.89 1.62
N LYS A 362 9.02 42.74 2.45
CA LYS A 362 10.27 42.39 3.16
C LYS A 362 10.16 41.13 4.03
N VAL A 363 8.98 40.90 4.62
CA VAL A 363 8.68 39.71 5.44
C VAL A 363 8.71 38.40 4.63
N ARG A 364 8.60 38.47 3.29
CA ARG A 364 8.71 37.31 2.37
C ARG A 364 10.02 36.55 2.57
N ARG A 365 11.11 37.24 2.91
CA ARG A 365 12.42 36.62 3.19
C ARG A 365 12.36 35.69 4.40
N TYR A 366 11.80 36.15 5.52
CA TYR A 366 11.66 35.35 6.74
C TYR A 366 10.66 34.21 6.55
N TRP A 367 9.55 34.49 5.87
CA TRP A 367 8.59 33.47 5.46
C TRP A 367 9.26 32.36 4.65
N ASN A 368 10.12 32.70 3.68
CA ASN A 368 10.83 31.70 2.87
C ASN A 368 11.75 30.84 3.74
N TRP A 369 12.51 31.46 4.65
CA TRP A 369 13.39 30.72 5.57
C TRP A 369 12.60 29.71 6.42
N TYR A 370 11.53 30.18 7.07
CA TYR A 370 10.61 29.35 7.83
C TYR A 370 10.02 28.20 7.00
N HIS A 371 9.41 28.52 5.86
CA HIS A 371 8.76 27.54 4.98
C HIS A 371 9.73 26.47 4.49
N TYR A 372 10.95 26.86 4.10
CA TYR A 372 11.97 25.92 3.61
C TYR A 372 12.48 24.99 4.70
N TRP A 373 12.84 25.52 5.88
CA TRP A 373 13.47 24.71 6.92
C TRP A 373 12.47 23.82 7.65
N VAL A 374 11.29 24.34 7.98
CA VAL A 374 10.25 23.53 8.63
C VAL A 374 9.72 22.46 7.67
N GLY A 375 9.58 22.77 6.37
CA GLY A 375 9.15 21.78 5.37
C GLY A 375 10.15 20.65 5.18
N ARG A 376 11.46 20.96 5.16
CA ARG A 376 12.52 19.95 5.09
C ARG A 376 12.60 19.10 6.36
N ALA A 377 12.47 19.72 7.52
CA ALA A 377 12.44 19.00 8.79
C ALA A 377 11.24 18.03 8.84
N ALA A 378 10.07 18.46 8.37
CA ALA A 378 8.89 17.59 8.29
C ALA A 378 9.14 16.35 7.42
N ILE A 379 9.73 16.53 6.23
CA ILE A 379 10.09 15.43 5.34
C ILE A 379 11.10 14.49 6.00
N ALA A 380 12.15 15.03 6.63
CA ALA A 380 13.17 14.22 7.30
C ALA A 380 12.58 13.39 8.45
N CYS A 381 11.74 14.00 9.29
CA CYS A 381 11.02 13.30 10.36
C CYS A 381 10.08 12.24 9.79
N ALA A 382 9.33 12.52 8.72
CA ALA A 382 8.46 11.56 8.07
C ALA A 382 9.20 10.34 7.52
N VAL A 383 10.35 10.54 6.87
CA VAL A 383 11.22 9.45 6.41
C VAL A 383 11.65 8.56 7.57
N GLY A 384 12.16 9.16 8.65
CA GLY A 384 12.56 8.40 9.84
C GLY A 384 11.40 7.64 10.47
N ASN A 385 10.24 8.29 10.60
CA ASN A 385 9.06 7.68 11.21
C ASN A 385 8.48 6.53 10.39
N ILE A 386 8.60 6.57 9.05
CA ILE A 386 8.17 5.48 8.17
C ILE A 386 9.06 4.25 8.36
N PHE A 387 10.39 4.41 8.39
CA PHE A 387 11.28 3.28 8.67
C PHE A 387 11.02 2.70 10.06
N TYR A 388 10.85 3.57 11.06
CA TYR A 388 10.52 3.15 12.41
C TYR A 388 9.17 2.43 12.51
N GLY A 389 8.15 2.91 11.80
CA GLY A 389 6.83 2.27 11.75
C GLY A 389 6.84 0.91 11.05
N LEU A 390 7.64 0.73 10.00
CA LEU A 390 7.83 -0.56 9.34
C LEU A 390 8.49 -1.59 10.26
N ASP A 391 9.52 -1.16 11.01
CA ASP A 391 10.21 -2.01 11.98
C ASP A 391 9.26 -2.41 13.13
N LEU A 392 8.51 -1.45 13.68
CA LEU A 392 7.51 -1.67 14.72
C LEU A 392 6.40 -2.63 14.27
N ALA A 393 5.97 -2.55 13.01
CA ALA A 393 4.99 -3.47 12.45
C ALA A 393 5.54 -4.88 12.22
N GLY A 394 6.86 -5.10 12.37
CA GLY A 394 7.53 -6.36 12.06
C GLY A 394 7.40 -6.72 10.58
N GLU A 395 7.30 -5.71 9.71
CA GLU A 395 7.16 -5.91 8.27
C GLU A 395 8.41 -6.54 7.68
N ASP A 396 8.21 -7.22 6.55
CA ASP A 396 9.31 -7.82 5.81
C ASP A 396 10.32 -6.76 5.35
N ARG A 397 11.60 -7.14 5.29
CA ARG A 397 12.69 -6.23 4.92
C ARG A 397 12.52 -5.65 3.51
N SER A 398 11.73 -6.27 2.63
CA SER A 398 11.46 -5.80 1.28
C SER A 398 10.73 -4.46 1.25
N TRP A 399 9.82 -4.18 2.19
CA TRP A 399 9.18 -2.86 2.29
C TRP A 399 10.19 -1.76 2.61
N SER A 400 11.07 -1.99 3.59
CA SER A 400 12.13 -1.04 3.95
C SER A 400 13.13 -0.87 2.80
N ILE A 401 13.51 -1.95 2.12
CA ILE A 401 14.39 -1.91 0.95
C ILE A 401 13.72 -1.11 -0.19
N GLY A 402 12.44 -1.38 -0.49
CA GLY A 402 11.70 -0.71 -1.54
C GLY A 402 11.61 0.80 -1.30
N TYR A 403 11.26 1.20 -0.08
CA TYR A 403 11.24 2.62 0.29
C TYR A 403 12.64 3.24 0.27
N GLY A 404 13.67 2.50 0.70
CA GLY A 404 15.07 2.93 0.61
C GLY A 404 15.53 3.16 -0.84
N ILE A 405 15.15 2.28 -1.77
CA ILE A 405 15.42 2.44 -3.21
C ILE A 405 14.75 3.73 -3.72
N PHE A 406 13.48 3.95 -3.37
CA PHE A 406 12.78 5.18 -3.75
C PHE A 406 13.53 6.43 -3.27
N LEU A 407 13.96 6.47 -2.00
CA LEU A 407 14.73 7.59 -1.46
C LEU A 407 16.09 7.76 -2.14
N GLY A 408 16.76 6.65 -2.48
CA GLY A 408 18.02 6.66 -3.23
C GLY A 408 17.86 7.27 -4.62
N VAL A 409 16.84 6.86 -5.37
CA VAL A 409 16.51 7.41 -6.69
C VAL A 409 16.13 8.88 -6.57
N TRP A 410 15.26 9.23 -5.62
CA TRP A 410 14.86 10.61 -5.36
C TRP A 410 16.05 11.51 -5.01
N GLY A 411 16.96 11.04 -4.14
CA GLY A 411 18.17 11.75 -3.74
C GLY A 411 19.13 11.94 -4.91
N PHE A 412 19.30 10.91 -5.75
CA PHE A 412 20.11 10.99 -6.96
C PHE A 412 19.55 12.03 -7.95
N ILE A 413 18.23 12.06 -8.17
CA ILE A 413 17.59 13.07 -9.02
C ILE A 413 17.81 14.47 -8.44
N CYS A 414 17.59 14.66 -7.14
CA CYS A 414 17.87 15.95 -6.49
C CYS A 414 19.32 16.39 -6.68
N LEU A 415 20.29 15.47 -6.55
CA LEU A 415 21.70 15.76 -6.77
C LEU A 415 21.97 16.22 -8.21
N VAL A 416 21.46 15.49 -9.20
CA VAL A 416 21.62 15.85 -10.63
C VAL A 416 21.00 17.21 -10.93
N LEU A 417 19.80 17.47 -10.42
CA LEU A 417 19.11 18.75 -10.61
C LEU A 417 19.83 19.90 -9.88
N GLU A 418 20.37 19.67 -8.69
CA GLU A 418 21.13 20.67 -7.96
C GLU A 418 22.44 21.00 -8.70
N VAL A 419 23.22 20.01 -9.14
CA VAL A 419 24.45 20.23 -9.94
C VAL A 419 24.15 21.04 -11.20
N ARG A 420 23.09 20.68 -11.93
CA ARG A 420 22.65 21.45 -13.10
C ARG A 420 22.29 22.89 -12.76
N SER A 421 21.55 23.10 -11.66
CA SER A 421 21.18 24.45 -11.23
C SER A 421 22.37 25.31 -10.80
N TRP A 422 23.49 24.70 -10.43
CA TRP A 422 24.75 25.40 -10.13
C TRP A 422 25.54 25.72 -11.40
N MET A 423 25.52 24.83 -12.40
CA MET A 423 26.14 25.08 -13.70
C MET A 423 25.43 26.19 -14.50
N ASP A 424 24.12 26.35 -14.28
CA ASP A 424 23.28 27.36 -14.94
C ASP A 424 23.32 28.74 -14.24
N ARG A 425 23.93 28.85 -13.05
CA ARG A 425 24.15 30.11 -12.34
C ARG A 425 25.52 30.68 -12.68
#